data_AF-D8G155-F1
#
_entry.id   AF-D8G155-F1
#
_cell.length_a   1.000
_cell.length_b   1.000
_cell.length_c   1.000
_cell.angle_alpha   90.00
_cell.angle_beta   90.00
_cell.angle_gamma   90.00
#
_symmetry.space_group_name_H-M   'P 1'
#
loop_
_entity.id
_entity.type
_entity.pdbx_description
1 polymer ?
#
loop_
_entity_poly.entity_id
_entity_poly.type
_entity_poly.pdbx_seq_one_letter_code
_entity_poly.pdbx_strand_id
1 'polypeptide(L)'
;MHILTEDEFNLEAEPFLRKIFVHDNPFKEPFSSQVIGRTIIYPCEDENDSLLIEALISAAVKLGDTGCYISLISTGYPEHGPGHCYIPLSEFLEGYSGTEKDRLIGPRLGINPYTLDSVIYSAQGKWGLMKSHERFGLLGGSPEFIEEIRGAVPDLDKQVYGFFKRLRDLLLACSLNPPDITRNKWLPTLLTHVYGSEIAEKLLEEETRLIERM
;
A
#
# COMPACT_ATOMS: atom_id res chain seq x y z
N MET A 1 3.66 21.18 4.04
CA MET A 1 4.48 19.96 3.87
C MET A 1 5.93 20.22 4.31
N HIS A 2 6.65 19.23 4.86
CA HIS A 2 8.09 19.34 5.15
C HIS A 2 8.79 17.97 5.10
N ILE A 3 10.10 18.01 4.84
CA ILE A 3 11.00 16.84 4.87
C ILE A 3 11.38 16.54 6.32
N LEU A 4 11.46 15.26 6.68
CA LEU A 4 12.05 14.84 7.94
C LEU A 4 13.51 14.44 7.72
N THR A 5 14.37 14.84 8.66
CA THR A 5 15.67 14.22 8.89
C THR A 5 15.49 12.80 9.42
N GLU A 6 16.54 11.98 9.40
CA GLU A 6 16.50 10.64 10.00
C GLU A 6 16.18 10.69 11.50
N ASP A 7 16.71 11.66 12.23
CA ASP A 7 16.42 11.83 13.66
C ASP A 7 14.94 12.19 13.89
N GLU A 8 14.39 13.11 13.11
CA GLU A 8 12.96 13.45 13.15
C GLU A 8 12.09 12.26 12.76
N PHE A 9 12.48 11.49 11.73
CA PHE A 9 11.76 10.28 11.35
C PHE A 9 11.74 9.26 12.49
N ASN A 10 12.91 8.92 13.04
CA ASN A 10 13.04 7.94 14.11
C ASN A 10 12.27 8.34 15.38
N LEU A 11 12.24 9.64 15.71
CA LEU A 11 11.58 10.15 16.91
C LEU A 11 10.08 10.38 16.72
N GLU A 12 9.66 10.90 15.58
CA GLU A 12 8.30 11.42 15.37
C GLU A 12 7.44 10.52 14.50
N ALA A 13 7.98 9.92 13.44
CA ALA A 13 7.20 9.26 12.40
C ALA A 13 7.27 7.72 12.47
N GLU A 14 8.47 7.16 12.64
CA GLU A 14 8.68 5.71 12.73
C GLU A 14 7.80 5.04 13.79
N PRO A 15 7.60 5.60 15.00
CA PRO A 15 6.71 4.99 15.99
C PRO A 15 5.27 4.81 15.50
N PHE A 16 4.78 5.71 14.63
CA PHE A 16 3.46 5.57 14.02
C PHE A 16 3.47 4.59 12.85
N LEU A 17 4.53 4.57 12.04
CA LEU A 17 4.72 3.56 11.00
C LEU A 17 4.68 2.15 11.62
N ARG A 18 5.43 1.91 12.71
CA ARG A 18 5.55 0.60 13.36
C ARG A 18 4.30 0.15 14.10
N LYS A 19 3.38 1.06 14.44
CA LYS A 19 2.04 0.71 14.91
C LYS A 19 1.20 0.04 13.81
N ILE A 20 1.48 0.36 12.55
CA ILE A 20 0.72 -0.16 11.41
C ILE A 20 1.47 -1.31 10.76
N PHE A 21 2.77 -1.12 10.48
CA PHE A 21 3.60 -2.06 9.75
C PHE A 21 4.82 -2.52 10.57
N VAL A 22 4.90 -3.82 10.89
CA VAL A 22 5.99 -4.40 11.69
C VAL A 22 7.31 -4.55 10.91
N HIS A 23 7.27 -4.46 9.59
CA HIS A 23 8.45 -4.48 8.72
C HIS A 23 8.14 -3.84 7.35
N ASP A 24 9.20 -3.48 6.64
CA ASP A 24 9.10 -2.73 5.37
C ASP A 24 8.96 -3.61 4.11
N ASN A 25 8.72 -4.90 4.29
CA ASN A 25 8.60 -5.86 3.20
C ASN A 25 7.13 -6.21 2.90
N PRO A 26 6.58 -5.85 1.72
CA PRO A 26 5.18 -6.14 1.36
C PRO A 26 4.92 -7.62 1.04
N PHE A 27 5.95 -8.46 0.93
CA PHE A 27 5.86 -9.89 0.59
C PHE A 27 5.93 -10.80 1.82
N LYS A 28 5.51 -10.32 2.98
CA LYS A 28 5.51 -11.08 4.24
C LYS A 28 4.20 -10.83 5.02
N GLU A 29 4.29 -10.61 6.33
CA GLU A 29 3.17 -10.32 7.22
C GLU A 29 3.28 -8.88 7.74
N PRO A 30 3.13 -7.86 6.86
CA PRO A 30 3.59 -6.52 7.18
C PRO A 30 2.75 -5.82 8.24
N PHE A 31 1.45 -6.12 8.36
CA PHE A 31 0.61 -5.47 9.36
C PHE A 31 0.90 -5.90 10.80
N SER A 32 0.84 -4.96 11.72
CA SER A 32 0.80 -5.26 13.16
C SER A 32 -0.51 -5.94 13.55
N SER A 33 -0.52 -6.61 14.70
CA SER A 33 -1.73 -7.23 15.26
C SER A 33 -2.81 -6.21 15.67
N GLN A 34 -2.48 -4.92 15.77
CA GLN A 34 -3.43 -3.84 16.08
C GLN A 34 -4.25 -3.41 14.87
N VAL A 35 -3.74 -3.66 13.66
CA VAL A 35 -4.44 -3.38 12.41
C VAL A 35 -5.44 -4.49 12.16
N ILE A 36 -6.73 -4.21 12.33
CA ILE A 36 -7.81 -5.19 12.20
C ILE A 36 -8.32 -5.26 10.76
N GLY A 37 -8.60 -4.11 10.15
CA GLY A 37 -9.01 -4.03 8.76
C GLY A 37 -7.80 -4.07 7.86
N ARG A 38 -7.75 -5.03 6.94
CA ARG A 38 -6.63 -5.25 6.00
C ARG A 38 -7.20 -5.62 4.64
N THR A 39 -6.61 -5.11 3.56
CA THR A 39 -6.97 -5.51 2.20
C THR A 39 -5.80 -5.28 1.24
N ILE A 40 -5.87 -5.95 0.08
CA ILE A 40 -4.98 -5.70 -1.05
C ILE A 40 -5.65 -4.69 -1.99
N ILE A 41 -4.92 -3.65 -2.35
CA ILE A 41 -5.30 -2.67 -3.37
C ILE A 41 -4.62 -3.04 -4.68
N TYR A 42 -5.40 -3.11 -5.76
CA TYR A 42 -4.88 -3.37 -7.10
C TYR A 42 -5.81 -2.81 -8.21
N PRO A 43 -5.25 -2.14 -9.25
CA PRO A 43 -3.86 -1.70 -9.34
C PRO A 43 -3.56 -0.60 -8.33
N CYS A 44 -2.32 -0.52 -7.87
CA CYS A 44 -1.82 0.63 -7.10
C CYS A 44 -0.70 1.28 -7.92
N GLU A 45 -1.09 2.27 -8.72
CA GLU A 45 -0.23 2.94 -9.71
C GLU A 45 -0.34 4.46 -9.55
N ASP A 46 0.79 5.16 -9.56
CA ASP A 46 0.82 6.58 -9.22
C ASP A 46 -0.12 7.45 -10.06
N GLU A 47 -0.29 7.13 -11.35
CA GLU A 47 -1.03 7.95 -12.32
C GLU A 47 -2.55 7.76 -12.26
N ASN A 48 -3.05 6.69 -11.64
CA ASN A 48 -4.48 6.34 -11.64
C ASN A 48 -5.10 6.21 -10.24
N ASP A 49 -4.33 6.50 -9.19
CA ASP A 49 -4.77 6.33 -7.79
C ASP A 49 -5.64 7.50 -7.26
N SER A 50 -6.14 8.43 -8.09
CA SER A 50 -6.85 9.63 -7.58
C SER A 50 -8.04 9.29 -6.69
N LEU A 51 -8.86 8.31 -7.08
CA LEU A 51 -9.99 7.83 -6.26
C LEU A 51 -9.52 7.21 -4.94
N LEU A 52 -8.42 6.45 -4.95
CA LEU A 52 -7.84 5.87 -3.74
C LEU A 52 -7.32 6.98 -2.81
N ILE A 53 -6.63 7.97 -3.34
CA ILE A 53 -6.08 9.09 -2.56
C ILE A 53 -7.20 9.95 -1.98
N GLU A 54 -8.24 10.27 -2.75
CA GLU A 54 -9.43 10.96 -2.25
C GLU A 54 -10.12 10.16 -1.14
N ALA A 55 -10.28 8.84 -1.31
CA ALA A 55 -10.82 7.96 -0.29
C ALA A 55 -9.96 7.96 0.98
N LEU A 56 -8.64 7.85 0.86
CA LEU A 56 -7.70 7.91 1.98
C LEU A 56 -7.82 9.23 2.75
N ILE A 57 -7.85 10.37 2.04
CA ILE A 57 -7.98 11.69 2.67
C ILE A 57 -9.32 11.80 3.40
N SER A 58 -10.42 11.44 2.74
CA SER A 58 -11.76 11.49 3.35
C SER A 58 -11.82 10.64 4.63
N ALA A 59 -11.32 9.41 4.56
CA ALA A 59 -11.28 8.50 5.71
C ALA A 59 -10.37 8.99 6.82
N ALA A 60 -9.19 9.52 6.48
CA ALA A 60 -8.24 10.08 7.45
C ALA A 60 -8.83 11.29 8.18
N VAL A 61 -9.48 12.22 7.46
CA VAL A 61 -10.16 13.38 8.06
C VAL A 61 -11.26 12.94 9.03
N LYS A 62 -12.04 11.91 8.68
CA LYS A 62 -13.08 11.34 9.57
C LYS A 62 -12.50 10.75 10.87
N LEU A 63 -11.28 10.24 10.82
CA LEU A 63 -10.54 9.76 12.00
C LEU A 63 -9.83 10.87 12.78
N GLY A 64 -9.97 12.13 12.35
CA GLY A 64 -9.34 13.29 12.97
C GLY A 64 -7.86 13.45 12.65
N ASP A 65 -7.36 12.85 11.56
CA ASP A 65 -6.02 13.16 11.06
C ASP A 65 -6.01 14.53 10.37
N THR A 66 -4.92 15.27 10.60
CA THR A 66 -4.66 16.57 9.94
C THR A 66 -3.55 16.47 8.89
N GLY A 67 -2.80 15.38 8.89
CA GLY A 67 -1.72 15.10 7.96
C GLY A 67 -1.34 13.63 7.98
N CYS A 68 -0.50 13.26 7.03
CA CYS A 68 0.07 11.93 6.91
C CYS A 68 1.59 12.03 6.70
N TYR A 69 2.27 10.93 6.95
CA TYR A 69 3.66 10.74 6.56
C TYR A 69 3.73 9.95 5.26
N ILE A 70 4.72 10.27 4.42
CA ILE A 70 5.20 9.37 3.37
C ILE A 70 6.61 8.92 3.75
N SER A 71 6.91 7.64 3.55
CA SER A 71 8.25 7.09 3.77
C SER A 71 8.63 6.14 2.64
N LEU A 72 9.85 6.30 2.12
CA LEU A 72 10.45 5.37 1.17
C LEU A 72 10.97 4.15 1.94
N ILE A 73 10.53 2.95 1.55
CA ILE A 73 10.93 1.70 2.21
C ILE A 73 12.10 1.00 1.51
N SER A 74 12.38 1.37 0.26
CA SER A 74 13.56 0.88 -0.47
C SER A 74 14.74 1.82 -0.24
N THR A 75 15.58 1.50 0.74
CA THR A 75 16.78 2.29 1.14
C THR A 75 17.99 2.07 0.22
N GLY A 76 17.84 1.32 -0.88
CA GLY A 76 18.93 0.94 -1.77
C GLY A 76 19.51 2.06 -2.65
N TYR A 77 18.90 3.24 -2.65
CA TYR A 77 19.27 4.34 -3.52
C TYR A 77 19.58 5.61 -2.70
N PRO A 78 20.81 5.75 -2.17
CA PRO A 78 21.24 6.94 -1.42
C PRO A 78 21.19 8.24 -2.25
N GLU A 79 20.97 8.14 -3.56
CA GLU A 79 20.85 9.26 -4.50
C GLU A 79 19.47 9.94 -4.48
N HIS A 80 18.47 9.40 -3.77
CA HIS A 80 17.09 9.89 -3.80
C HIS A 80 16.73 10.92 -2.71
N GLY A 81 17.73 11.41 -1.98
CA GLY A 81 17.50 12.41 -0.94
C GLY A 81 16.77 11.83 0.28
N PRO A 82 16.24 12.71 1.15
CA PRO A 82 15.62 12.29 2.41
C PRO A 82 14.39 11.42 2.15
N GLY A 83 14.32 10.26 2.79
CA GLY A 83 13.31 9.23 2.52
C GLY A 83 11.92 9.51 3.09
N HIS A 84 11.75 10.60 3.84
CA HIS A 84 10.60 10.79 4.73
C HIS A 84 10.05 12.22 4.68
N CYS A 85 8.73 12.37 4.61
CA CYS A 85 8.08 13.68 4.68
C CYS A 85 6.74 13.64 5.41
N TYR A 86 6.35 14.78 5.97
CA TYR A 86 5.02 15.04 6.50
C TYR A 86 4.25 15.97 5.58
N ILE A 87 3.00 15.61 5.31
CA ILE A 87 2.12 16.36 4.42
C ILE A 87 0.78 16.61 5.12
N PRO A 88 0.39 17.88 5.33
CA PRO A 88 -0.97 18.21 5.74
C PRO A 88 -1.99 17.66 4.74
N LEU A 89 -3.09 17.06 5.21
CA LEU A 89 -4.09 16.47 4.31
C LEU A 89 -4.70 17.50 3.35
N SER A 90 -4.78 18.76 3.78
CA SER A 90 -5.22 19.89 2.93
C SER A 90 -4.30 20.16 1.74
N GLU A 91 -3.03 19.75 1.82
CA GLU A 91 -2.05 19.86 0.73
C GLU A 91 -1.86 18.53 -0.01
N PHE A 92 -2.39 17.42 0.52
CA PHE A 92 -2.08 16.08 0.02
C PHE A 92 -2.73 15.79 -1.33
N LEU A 93 -4.00 16.13 -1.52
CA LEU A 93 -4.70 15.89 -2.78
C LEU A 93 -4.05 16.65 -3.94
N GLU A 94 -3.87 17.96 -3.78
CA GLU A 94 -3.22 18.82 -4.77
C GLU A 94 -1.76 18.43 -5.01
N GLY A 95 -1.09 17.94 -3.97
CA GLY A 95 0.31 17.55 -4.04
C GLY A 95 0.53 16.21 -4.73
N TYR A 96 -0.40 15.25 -4.58
CA TYR A 96 -0.23 13.84 -4.95
C TYR A 96 -1.00 13.46 -6.21
N SER A 97 -2.17 14.05 -6.46
CA SER A 97 -3.00 13.77 -7.63
C SER A 97 -2.66 14.68 -8.81
N GLY A 98 -2.96 14.22 -10.03
CA GLY A 98 -2.72 14.95 -11.28
C GLY A 98 -1.62 14.32 -12.13
N THR A 99 -1.29 14.98 -13.24
CA THR A 99 -0.21 14.53 -14.12
C THR A 99 1.15 14.71 -13.44
N GLU A 100 2.21 14.12 -14.00
CA GLU A 100 3.59 14.30 -13.50
C GLU A 100 3.96 15.78 -13.31
N LYS A 101 3.40 16.68 -14.14
CA LYS A 101 3.62 18.14 -14.05
C LYS A 101 2.81 18.81 -12.93
N ASP A 102 1.70 18.21 -12.53
CA ASP A 102 0.78 18.75 -11.52
C ASP A 102 1.16 18.28 -10.11
N ARG A 103 1.89 17.18 -10.01
CA ARG A 103 2.38 16.59 -8.75
C ARG A 103 3.40 17.50 -8.06
N LEU A 104 2.96 18.20 -7.01
CA LEU A 104 3.79 19.20 -6.33
C LEU A 104 4.66 18.64 -5.21
N ILE A 105 4.35 17.47 -4.63
CA ILE A 105 5.13 16.96 -3.48
C ILE A 105 6.59 16.76 -3.88
N GLY A 106 6.83 16.06 -5.00
CA GLY A 106 8.18 15.74 -5.41
C GLY A 106 9.03 16.96 -5.74
N PRO A 107 8.58 17.87 -6.62
CA PRO A 107 9.27 19.13 -6.91
C PRO A 107 9.46 20.04 -5.69
N ARG A 108 8.49 20.09 -4.75
CA ARG A 108 8.60 20.96 -3.56
C ARG A 108 9.55 20.43 -2.50
N LEU A 109 9.63 19.10 -2.37
CA LEU A 109 10.44 18.46 -1.34
C LEU A 109 11.75 17.87 -1.89
N GLY A 110 11.95 17.87 -3.21
CA GLY A 110 13.12 17.25 -3.83
C GLY A 110 13.19 15.73 -3.66
N ILE A 111 12.04 15.07 -3.45
CA ILE A 111 11.91 13.61 -3.28
C ILE A 111 11.04 13.05 -4.41
N ASN A 112 11.11 11.75 -4.71
CA ASN A 112 10.10 11.10 -5.54
C ASN A 112 9.19 10.25 -4.65
N PRO A 113 8.07 10.79 -4.13
CA PRO A 113 7.15 10.03 -3.28
C PRO A 113 6.27 9.06 -4.08
N TYR A 114 6.35 9.11 -5.40
CA TYR A 114 5.62 8.27 -6.35
C TYR A 114 6.44 7.02 -6.70
N THR A 115 7.41 6.65 -5.88
CA THR A 115 8.06 5.36 -6.04
C THR A 115 7.11 4.28 -5.57
N LEU A 116 7.15 3.16 -6.27
CA LEU A 116 6.28 2.05 -5.97
C LEU A 116 6.63 1.37 -4.64
N ASP A 117 7.81 1.59 -4.07
CA ASP A 117 8.20 1.09 -2.74
C ASP A 117 8.16 2.22 -1.70
N SER A 118 6.95 2.64 -1.36
CA SER A 118 6.67 3.70 -0.40
C SER A 118 5.51 3.35 0.53
N VAL A 119 5.43 4.03 1.67
CA VAL A 119 4.34 3.90 2.63
C VAL A 119 3.74 5.26 2.91
N ILE A 120 2.42 5.37 2.78
CA ILE A 120 1.64 6.53 3.21
C ILE A 120 0.91 6.13 4.49
N TYR A 121 1.06 6.87 5.58
CA TYR A 121 0.48 6.46 6.85
C TYR A 121 0.04 7.63 7.74
N SER A 122 -0.93 7.33 8.59
CA SER A 122 -1.51 8.24 9.58
C SER A 122 -0.46 8.80 10.52
N ALA A 123 -0.50 10.11 10.75
CA ALA A 123 0.32 10.75 11.79
C ALA A 123 -0.08 10.36 13.22
N GLN A 124 -1.16 9.58 13.38
CA GLN A 124 -1.58 8.99 14.64
C GLN A 124 -1.38 7.46 14.68
N GLY A 125 -0.89 6.85 13.59
CA GLY A 125 -0.68 5.41 13.48
C GLY A 125 -1.98 4.60 13.36
N LYS A 126 -3.08 5.21 12.86
CA LYS A 126 -4.40 4.57 12.77
C LYS A 126 -4.64 3.78 11.47
N TRP A 127 -3.92 4.12 10.41
CA TRP A 127 -4.06 3.51 9.09
C TRP A 127 -2.79 3.72 8.27
N GLY A 128 -2.57 2.86 7.28
CA GLY A 128 -1.50 3.04 6.30
C GLY A 128 -1.72 2.25 5.02
N LEU A 129 -1.10 2.72 3.95
CA LEU A 129 -1.01 2.12 2.64
C LEU A 129 0.47 1.88 2.32
N MET A 130 0.88 0.62 2.21
CA MET A 130 2.20 0.23 1.74
C MET A 130 2.11 -0.16 0.27
N LYS A 131 2.85 0.55 -0.58
CA LYS A 131 2.93 0.29 -2.01
C LYS A 131 4.10 -0.65 -2.29
N SER A 132 3.98 -1.45 -3.34
CA SER A 132 5.05 -2.31 -3.85
C SER A 132 5.37 -2.02 -5.32
N HIS A 133 6.65 -2.15 -5.71
CA HIS A 133 7.11 -2.20 -7.11
C HIS A 133 6.40 -3.21 -8.01
N GLU A 134 5.72 -4.19 -7.43
CA GLU A 134 4.85 -5.11 -8.16
C GLU A 134 3.43 -4.57 -8.41
N ARG A 135 3.22 -3.25 -8.21
CA ARG A 135 1.98 -2.49 -8.49
C ARG A 135 0.76 -2.93 -7.70
N PHE A 136 0.97 -3.48 -6.51
CA PHE A 136 -0.08 -3.70 -5.53
C PHE A 136 0.17 -2.87 -4.28
N GLY A 137 -0.91 -2.56 -3.57
CA GLY A 137 -0.88 -1.89 -2.28
C GLY A 137 -1.40 -2.80 -1.18
N LEU A 138 -0.89 -2.62 0.03
CA LEU A 138 -1.42 -3.21 1.25
C LEU A 138 -2.00 -2.10 2.09
N LEU A 139 -3.33 -2.07 2.17
CA LEU A 139 -4.06 -1.08 2.94
C LEU A 139 -4.52 -1.69 4.26
N GLY A 140 -4.29 -0.99 5.36
CA GLY A 140 -4.80 -1.40 6.65
C GLY A 140 -5.13 -0.24 7.57
N GLY A 141 -6.06 -0.49 8.49
CA GLY A 141 -6.45 0.46 9.52
C GLY A 141 -7.50 -0.13 10.47
N SER A 142 -8.26 0.76 11.09
CA SER A 142 -9.48 0.39 11.83
C SER A 142 -10.55 -0.19 10.88
N PRO A 143 -11.51 -0.98 11.39
CA PRO A 143 -12.65 -1.42 10.60
C PRO A 143 -13.42 -0.26 9.97
N GLU A 144 -13.64 0.82 10.72
CA GLU A 144 -14.34 2.02 10.25
C GLU A 144 -13.60 2.70 9.10
N PHE A 145 -12.26 2.71 9.14
CA PHE A 145 -11.43 3.20 8.05
C PHE A 145 -11.62 2.35 6.79
N ILE A 146 -11.53 1.02 6.89
CA ILE A 146 -11.69 0.14 5.73
C ILE A 146 -13.09 0.23 5.13
N GLU A 147 -14.15 0.33 5.95
CA GLU A 147 -15.51 0.52 5.45
C GLU A 147 -15.67 1.83 4.66
N GLU A 148 -15.06 2.92 5.13
CA GLU A 148 -15.08 4.18 4.41
C GLU A 148 -14.38 4.06 3.04
N ILE A 149 -13.22 3.40 2.99
CA ILE A 149 -12.51 3.15 1.74
C ILE A 149 -13.34 2.25 0.82
N ARG A 150 -13.97 1.19 1.34
CA ARG A 150 -14.84 0.30 0.56
C ARG A 150 -16.01 1.04 -0.06
N GLY A 151 -16.57 2.04 0.64
CA GLY A 151 -17.65 2.88 0.11
C GLY A 151 -17.23 3.79 -1.04
N ALA A 152 -15.94 4.16 -1.12
CA ALA A 152 -15.41 5.09 -2.10
C ALA A 152 -14.65 4.41 -3.26
N VAL A 153 -14.00 3.29 -3.01
CA VAL A 153 -13.17 2.56 -3.97
C VAL A 153 -13.97 1.39 -4.57
N PRO A 154 -14.30 1.43 -5.88
CA PRO A 154 -15.09 0.39 -6.51
C PRO A 154 -14.44 -0.99 -6.44
N ASP A 155 -15.28 -2.01 -6.20
CA ASP A 155 -14.89 -3.42 -6.23
C ASP A 155 -13.66 -3.76 -5.37
N LEU A 156 -13.43 -3.03 -4.28
CA LEU A 156 -12.27 -3.18 -3.39
C LEU A 156 -11.98 -4.64 -3.04
N ASP A 157 -12.99 -5.38 -2.59
CA ASP A 157 -12.84 -6.77 -2.16
C ASP A 157 -12.53 -7.74 -3.34
N LYS A 158 -12.74 -7.32 -4.59
CA LYS A 158 -12.41 -8.10 -5.80
C LYS A 158 -11.06 -7.71 -6.41
N GLN A 159 -10.40 -6.66 -5.93
CA GLN A 159 -9.10 -6.22 -6.49
C GLN A 159 -8.01 -7.30 -6.34
N VAL A 160 -8.11 -8.18 -5.34
CA VAL A 160 -7.24 -9.34 -5.16
C VAL A 160 -7.15 -10.25 -6.40
N TYR A 161 -8.24 -10.40 -7.16
CA TYR A 161 -8.23 -11.20 -8.39
C TYR A 161 -7.45 -10.52 -9.53
N GLY A 162 -7.47 -9.18 -9.58
CA GLY A 162 -6.62 -8.42 -10.49
C GLY A 162 -5.14 -8.61 -10.17
N PHE A 163 -4.80 -8.63 -8.88
CA PHE A 163 -3.47 -8.93 -8.40
C PHE A 163 -3.02 -10.37 -8.77
N PHE A 164 -3.87 -11.39 -8.58
CA PHE A 164 -3.56 -12.76 -8.99
C PHE A 164 -3.30 -12.87 -10.49
N LYS A 165 -4.14 -12.24 -11.31
CA LYS A 165 -3.93 -12.19 -12.76
C LYS A 165 -2.55 -11.62 -13.11
N ARG A 166 -2.17 -10.49 -12.50
CA ARG A 166 -0.87 -9.86 -12.72
C ARG A 166 0.29 -10.77 -12.32
N LEU A 167 0.20 -11.40 -11.16
CA LEU A 167 1.24 -12.30 -10.68
C LEU A 167 1.41 -13.50 -11.62
N ARG A 168 0.32 -14.04 -12.15
CA ARG A 168 0.35 -15.11 -13.16
C ARG A 168 1.04 -14.65 -14.46
N ASP A 169 0.69 -13.47 -14.96
CA ASP A 169 1.30 -12.89 -16.15
C ASP A 169 2.82 -12.71 -15.97
N LEU A 170 3.27 -12.31 -14.78
CA LEU A 170 4.69 -12.20 -14.44
C LEU A 170 5.39 -13.56 -14.40
N LEU A 171 4.80 -14.57 -13.75
CA LEU A 171 5.37 -15.93 -13.70
C LEU A 171 5.49 -16.55 -15.11
N LEU A 172 4.49 -16.34 -15.96
CA LEU A 172 4.51 -16.74 -17.37
C LEU A 172 5.66 -16.06 -18.12
N ALA A 173 5.83 -14.74 -17.97
CA ALA A 173 6.91 -13.99 -18.61
C ALA A 173 8.30 -14.48 -18.17
N CYS A 174 8.44 -14.92 -16.91
CA CYS A 174 9.68 -15.49 -16.38
C CYS A 174 9.92 -16.96 -16.77
N SER A 175 9.13 -17.53 -17.69
CA SER A 175 9.25 -18.91 -18.18
C SER A 175 9.14 -19.99 -17.09
N LEU A 176 8.45 -19.70 -15.99
CA LEU A 176 8.12 -20.69 -14.97
C LEU A 176 6.89 -21.48 -15.45
N ASN A 177 7.13 -22.68 -16.00
CA ASN A 177 6.08 -23.58 -16.44
C ASN A 177 5.88 -24.75 -15.46
N PRO A 178 4.65 -25.00 -14.96
CA PRO A 178 3.47 -24.12 -15.04
C PRO A 178 3.56 -22.92 -14.07
N PRO A 179 2.86 -21.79 -14.35
CA PRO A 179 2.81 -20.60 -13.50
C PRO A 179 1.90 -20.84 -12.29
N ASP A 180 2.35 -21.71 -11.40
CA ASP A 180 1.65 -22.02 -10.17
C ASP A 180 1.98 -20.95 -9.13
N ILE A 181 1.09 -19.96 -8.96
CA ILE A 181 1.27 -18.89 -7.97
C ILE A 181 1.32 -19.44 -6.54
N THR A 182 0.82 -20.65 -6.29
CA THR A 182 0.91 -21.28 -4.96
C THR A 182 2.35 -21.69 -4.62
N ARG A 183 3.25 -21.79 -5.62
CA ARG A 183 4.69 -21.96 -5.41
C ARG A 183 5.37 -20.71 -4.86
N ASN A 184 4.75 -19.53 -4.98
CA ASN A 184 5.21 -18.35 -4.26
C ASN A 184 4.93 -18.56 -2.77
N LYS A 185 5.94 -19.06 -2.05
CA LYS A 185 5.85 -19.35 -0.60
C LYS A 185 5.37 -18.16 0.23
N TRP A 186 5.57 -16.93 -0.27
CA TRP A 186 5.13 -15.72 0.41
C TRP A 186 3.64 -15.41 0.23
N LEU A 187 3.02 -15.85 -0.87
CA LEU A 187 1.65 -15.45 -1.21
C LEU A 187 0.61 -16.06 -0.25
N PRO A 188 0.62 -17.38 0.05
CA PRO A 188 -0.31 -17.93 1.04
C PRO A 188 -0.17 -17.28 2.43
N THR A 189 1.05 -16.98 2.84
CA THR A 189 1.34 -16.27 4.10
C THR A 189 0.73 -14.86 4.08
N LEU A 190 0.97 -14.09 3.01
CA LEU A 190 0.41 -12.75 2.87
C LEU A 190 -1.12 -12.78 2.87
N LEU A 191 -1.75 -13.68 2.10
CA LEU A 191 -3.20 -13.79 2.03
C LEU A 191 -3.80 -14.18 3.38
N THR A 192 -3.18 -15.11 4.09
CA THR A 192 -3.60 -15.49 5.45
C THR A 192 -3.49 -14.30 6.40
N HIS A 193 -2.43 -13.51 6.29
CA HIS A 193 -2.26 -12.31 7.11
C HIS A 193 -3.27 -11.21 6.79
N VAL A 194 -3.65 -11.04 5.53
CA VAL A 194 -4.60 -9.99 5.11
C VAL A 194 -6.04 -10.42 5.35
N TYR A 195 -6.44 -11.62 4.93
CA TYR A 195 -7.84 -12.05 4.88
C TYR A 195 -8.19 -13.12 5.92
N GLY A 196 -7.22 -13.65 6.65
CA GLY A 196 -7.40 -14.81 7.52
C GLY A 196 -7.37 -16.13 6.74
N SER A 197 -7.12 -17.23 7.45
CA SER A 197 -6.88 -18.55 6.84
C SER A 197 -8.03 -19.03 5.97
N GLU A 198 -9.28 -18.91 6.44
CA GLU A 198 -10.44 -19.43 5.71
C GLU A 198 -10.65 -18.72 4.36
N ILE A 199 -10.52 -17.40 4.32
CA ILE A 199 -10.68 -16.63 3.08
C ILE A 199 -9.46 -16.83 2.18
N ALA A 200 -8.25 -16.87 2.74
CA ALA A 200 -7.03 -17.13 1.98
C ALA A 200 -7.07 -18.49 1.27
N GLU A 201 -7.51 -19.55 1.96
CA GLU A 201 -7.70 -20.88 1.37
C GLU A 201 -8.70 -20.84 0.22
N LYS A 202 -9.87 -20.21 0.41
CA LYS A 202 -10.88 -20.06 -0.65
C LYS A 202 -10.33 -19.33 -1.88
N LEU A 203 -9.64 -18.20 -1.66
CA LEU A 203 -9.03 -17.41 -2.74
C LEU A 203 -8.00 -18.24 -3.53
N LEU A 204 -7.17 -19.01 -2.85
CA LEU A 204 -6.17 -19.88 -3.47
C LEU A 204 -6.82 -21.04 -4.24
N GLU A 205 -7.85 -21.68 -3.67
CA GLU A 205 -8.59 -22.76 -4.34
C GLU A 205 -9.28 -22.29 -5.62
N GLU A 206 -9.94 -21.13 -5.58
CA GLU A 206 -10.57 -20.52 -6.75
C GLU A 206 -9.55 -20.27 -7.86
N GLU A 207 -8.38 -19.77 -7.47
CA GLU A 207 -7.29 -19.49 -8.39
C GLU A 207 -6.67 -20.77 -8.99
N THR A 208 -6.46 -21.81 -8.18
CA THR A 208 -6.01 -23.13 -8.68
C THR A 208 -7.00 -23.69 -9.70
N ARG A 209 -8.30 -23.63 -9.43
CA ARG A 209 -9.34 -24.10 -10.37
C ARG A 209 -9.34 -23.30 -11.67
N LEU A 210 -9.00 -22.01 -11.65
CA LEU A 210 -8.86 -21.20 -12.85
C LEU A 210 -7.66 -21.66 -13.69
N ILE A 211 -6.53 -21.99 -13.06
CA ILE A 211 -5.34 -22.52 -13.74
C ILE A 211 -5.65 -23.87 -14.41
N GLU A 212 -6.35 -24.79 -13.73
CA GLU A 212 -6.69 -26.11 -14.27
C GLU A 212 -7.64 -26.08 -15.49
N ARG A 213 -8.36 -24.96 -15.69
CA ARG A 213 -9.29 -24.78 -16.82
C ARG A 213 -8.66 -24.14 -18.05
N MET A 214 -7.43 -23.63 -17.95
CA MET A 214 -6.69 -23.00 -19.04
C MET A 214 -5.84 -24.02 -19.80
#